data_AF-A0A4Q7UXP8-F1
#
_entry.id   AF-A0A4Q7UXP8-F1
#
_cell.length_a   1.000
_cell.length_b   1.000
_cell.length_c   1.000
_cell.angle_alpha   90.00
_cell.angle_beta   90.00
_cell.angle_gamma   90.00
#
_symmetry.space_group_name_H-M   'P 1'
#
loop_
_entity.id
_entity.type
_entity.pdbx_description
1 polymer ?
#
loop_
_entity_poly.entity_id
_entity_poly.type
_entity_poly.pdbx_seq_one_letter_code
_entity_poly.pdbx_strand_id
1 'polypeptide(L)' 'MSAGYAATIAAYLLLVAAAVVLELLGRRPGATVPTFSDVVTAVAATVPGRIALLGLWWWAGWHFLARSSLPPGWPYP' A
#
# COMPACT_ATOMS: atom_id res chain seq x y z
N MET A 1 25.81 -5.76 -3.75
CA MET A 1 24.45 -5.30 -4.13
C MET A 1 24.59 -4.60 -5.48
N SER A 2 23.81 -4.95 -6.50
CA SER A 2 23.94 -4.27 -7.80
C SER A 2 23.44 -2.82 -7.69
N ALA A 3 24.03 -1.91 -8.47
CA ALA A 3 23.61 -0.50 -8.50
C ALA A 3 22.12 -0.35 -8.86
N GLY A 4 21.58 -1.26 -9.69
CA GLY A 4 20.16 -1.31 -10.01
C GLY A 4 19.27 -1.61 -8.80
N TYR A 5 19.61 -2.61 -7.99
CA TYR A 5 18.85 -2.90 -6.75
C TYR A 5 18.84 -1.71 -5.79
N ALA A 6 19.99 -1.04 -5.61
CA ALA A 6 20.09 0.12 -4.73
C ALA A 6 19.20 1.28 -5.23
N ALA A 7 19.19 1.54 -6.54
CA ALA A 7 18.33 2.57 -7.14
C ALA A 7 16.84 2.25 -6.96
N THR A 8 16.42 1.00 -7.20
CA THR A 8 15.02 0.58 -7.00
C THR A 8 14.60 0.73 -5.54
N ILE A 9 15.43 0.29 -4.60
CA ILE A 9 15.16 0.44 -3.15
C ILE A 9 15.02 1.92 -2.79
N ALA A 10 15.96 2.77 -3.23
CA ALA A 10 15.90 4.20 -2.96
C ALA A 10 14.63 4.85 -3.52
N ALA A 11 14.22 4.49 -4.74
CA ALA A 11 13.00 5.00 -5.34
C ALA A 11 11.75 4.61 -4.53
N TYR A 12 11.63 3.35 -4.10
CA TYR A 12 10.52 2.93 -3.24
C TYR A 12 10.53 3.64 -1.88
N LEU A 13 11.71 3.82 -1.27
CA LEU A 13 11.83 4.56 -0.01
C LEU A 13 11.40 6.03 -0.18
N LEU A 14 11.77 6.68 -1.28
CA LEU A 14 11.34 8.05 -1.59
C LEU A 14 9.82 8.14 -1.76
N LEU A 15 9.19 7.17 -2.42
CA LEU A 15 7.73 7.13 -2.55
C LEU A 15 7.03 6.96 -1.20
N VAL A 16 7.54 6.08 -0.34
CA VAL A 16 7.02 5.91 1.03
C VAL A 16 7.19 7.19 1.84
N ALA A 17 8.37 7.82 1.78
CA ALA A 17 8.63 9.08 2.46
C ALA A 17 7.68 10.19 1.96
N ALA A 18 7.47 10.30 0.65
CA ALA A 18 6.52 11.25 0.07
C ALA A 18 5.09 11.01 0.56
N ALA A 19 4.64 9.75 0.60
CA ALA A 19 3.32 9.40 1.12
C ALA A 19 3.15 9.79 2.60
N VAL A 20 4.17 9.53 3.44
CA VAL A 20 4.17 9.93 4.85
C VAL A 20 4.14 11.45 4.99
N VAL A 21 4.93 12.17 4.18
CA VAL A 21 4.94 13.64 4.20
C VAL A 21 3.57 14.20 3.82
N LEU A 22 2.93 13.68 2.76
CA LEU A 22 1.58 14.09 2.36
C LEU A 22 0.56 13.84 3.46
N GLU A 23 0.60 12.67 4.11
CA GLU A 23 -0.28 12.33 5.22
C GLU A 23 -0.10 13.29 6.42
N LEU A 24 1.15 13.60 6.78
CA LEU A 24 1.45 14.55 7.85
C LEU A 24 1.03 15.98 7.50
N LEU A 25 1.16 16.38 6.23
CA LEU A 25 0.68 17.67 5.75
C LEU A 25 -0.84 17.75 5.77
N GLY A 26 -1.54 16.69 5.35
CA GLY A 26 -3.01 16.63 5.33
C GLY A 26 -3.64 16.62 6.72
N ARG A 27 -2.93 16.15 7.74
CA ARG A 27 -3.39 16.20 9.14
C ARG A 27 -3.35 17.60 9.78
N ARG A 28 -2.73 18.58 9.11
CA ARG A 28 -2.64 19.94 9.66
C ARG A 28 -4.01 20.65 9.58
N PRO A 29 -4.40 21.44 10.59
CA PRO A 29 -5.62 22.24 10.53
C PRO A 29 -5.62 23.15 9.30
N GLY A 30 -6.70 23.12 8.52
CA GLY A 30 -6.83 23.93 7.30
C GLY A 30 -6.03 23.43 6.09
N ALA A 31 -5.49 22.21 6.13
CA ALA A 31 -4.80 21.62 4.99
C ALA A 31 -5.77 21.36 3.83
N THR A 32 -5.31 21.65 2.61
CA THR A 32 -6.00 21.33 1.34
C THR A 32 -5.65 19.94 0.81
N VAL A 33 -4.58 19.33 1.32
CA VAL A 33 -4.15 17.98 0.93
C VAL A 33 -5.02 16.96 1.68
N PRO A 34 -5.76 16.08 0.98
CA PRO A 34 -6.56 15.05 1.65
C PRO A 34 -5.67 14.02 2.32
N THR A 35 -6.08 13.54 3.49
CA THR A 35 -5.41 12.40 4.14
C THR A 35 -5.72 11.11 3.40
N PHE A 36 -4.92 10.08 3.64
CA PHE A 36 -5.22 8.73 3.16
C PHE A 36 -6.61 8.26 3.62
N SER A 37 -7.00 8.60 4.85
CA SER A 37 -8.33 8.29 5.39
C SER A 37 -9.43 8.95 4.57
N ASP A 38 -9.26 10.21 4.16
CA ASP A 38 -10.25 10.94 3.35
C ASP A 38 -10.40 10.30 1.97
N VAL A 39 -9.27 9.91 1.34
CA VAL A 39 -9.28 9.22 0.05
C VAL A 39 -10.00 7.87 0.16
N VAL A 40 -9.67 7.05 1.17
CA VAL A 40 -10.32 5.75 1.38
C VAL A 40 -11.81 5.93 1.67
N THR A 41 -12.18 6.94 2.47
CA THR A 41 -13.58 7.26 2.78
C THR A 41 -14.33 7.67 1.52
N ALA A 42 -13.74 8.50 0.67
CA ALA A 42 -14.32 8.92 -0.59
C ALA A 42 -14.51 7.73 -1.56
N VAL A 43 -13.53 6.82 -1.64
CA VAL A 43 -13.66 5.59 -2.45
C VAL A 43 -14.75 4.69 -1.88
N ALA A 44 -14.76 4.48 -0.57
CA ALA A 44 -15.73 3.64 0.13
C ALA A 44 -17.15 4.24 0.16
N ALA A 45 -17.35 5.48 -0.29
CA ALA A 45 -18.67 6.10 -0.37
C ALA A 45 -19.60 5.40 -1.37
N THR A 46 -19.04 4.65 -2.33
CA THR A 46 -19.82 3.96 -3.36
C THR A 46 -19.70 2.43 -3.25
N VAL A 47 -20.75 1.70 -3.64
CA VAL A 47 -20.72 0.22 -3.69
C VAL A 47 -19.61 -0.30 -4.61
N PRO A 48 -19.42 0.22 -5.84
CA PRO A 48 -18.30 -0.18 -6.69
C PRO A 48 -16.93 0.09 -6.04
N GLY A 49 -16.78 1.22 -5.34
CA GLY A 49 -15.53 1.54 -4.64
C GLY A 49 -15.23 0.58 -3.49
N ARG A 50 -16.24 0.16 -2.71
CA ARG A 50 -16.08 -0.89 -1.69
C ARG A 50 -15.68 -2.22 -2.31
N ILE A 51 -16.29 -2.61 -3.42
CA ILE A 51 -15.93 -3.83 -4.16
C ILE A 51 -14.48 -3.73 -4.65
N ALA A 52 -14.05 -2.58 -5.15
CA ALA A 52 -12.67 -2.35 -5.57
C ALA A 52 -11.68 -2.46 -4.39
N LEU A 53 -12.01 -1.88 -3.22
CA LEU A 53 -11.19 -2.01 -2.01
C LEU A 53 -11.08 -3.47 -1.55
N LEU A 54 -12.20 -4.20 -1.54
CA LEU A 54 -12.21 -5.64 -1.21
C LEU A 54 -11.41 -6.46 -2.23
N GLY A 55 -11.55 -6.18 -3.52
CA GLY A 55 -10.80 -6.83 -4.59
C GLY A 55 -9.30 -6.56 -4.48
N LEU A 56 -8.90 -5.33 -4.18
CA LEU A 56 -7.51 -4.94 -3.94
C LEU A 56 -6.94 -5.69 -2.72
N TRP A 57 -7.67 -5.71 -1.61
CA TRP A 57 -7.28 -6.44 -0.41
C TRP A 57 -7.12 -7.94 -0.67
N TRP A 58 -8.11 -8.55 -1.35
CA TRP A 58 -8.09 -9.96 -1.73
C TRP A 58 -6.86 -10.25 -2.61
N TRP A 59 -6.66 -9.49 -3.68
CA TRP A 59 -5.53 -9.63 -4.59
C TRP A 59 -4.18 -9.51 -3.86
N ALA A 60 -4.01 -8.48 -3.03
CA ALA A 60 -2.77 -8.27 -2.27
C ALA A 60 -2.51 -9.41 -1.27
N GLY A 61 -3.56 -9.92 -0.61
CA GLY A 61 -3.48 -11.05 0.31
C GLY A 61 -2.91 -12.30 -0.36
N TRP A 62 -3.48 -12.72 -1.50
CA TRP A 62 -3.01 -13.92 -2.21
C TRP A 62 -1.62 -13.75 -2.80
N HIS A 63 -1.30 -12.59 -3.37
CA HIS A 63 -0.02 -12.42 -4.06
C HIS A 63 1.17 -12.19 -3.12
N PHE A 64 0.98 -11.56 -1.96
CA PHE A 64 2.08 -11.21 -1.05
C PHE A 64 2.07 -12.00 0.27
N LEU A 65 0.90 -12.21 0.88
CA LEU A 65 0.81 -12.84 2.20
C LEU A 65 0.73 -14.37 2.13
N ALA A 66 0.05 -14.95 1.14
CA ALA A 66 -0.12 -16.41 1.06
C ALA A 66 1.20 -17.19 0.90
N ARG A 67 2.23 -16.56 0.34
CA ARG A 67 3.57 -17.16 0.13
C ARG A 67 4.54 -16.91 1.28
N SER A 68 4.25 -15.95 2.16
CA SER A 68 5.08 -15.66 3.34
C SER A 68 4.67 -16.45 4.58
N SER A 69 3.52 -17.14 4.55
CA SER A 69 3.02 -17.98 5.64
C SER A 69 3.39 -19.46 5.55
N LEU A 70 4.07 -19.89 4.47
CA LEU A 70 4.49 -21.28 4.31
C LEU A 70 5.69 -21.59 5.22
N PRO A 71 5.65 -22.67 6.02
CA PRO A 71 6.80 -23.12 6.80
C PRO A 71 7.99 -23.44 5.88
N PRO A 72 9.23 -23.10 6.26
CA PRO A 72 10.41 -23.54 5.53
C PRO A 72 10.44 -25.08 5.50
N GLY A 73 10.44 -25.68 4.31
CA GLY A 73 10.58 -27.14 4.13
C GLY A 73 9.28 -27.92 3.91
N TRP A 74 8.14 -27.27 3.63
CA TRP A 74 6.93 -27.98 3.21
C TRP A 74 7.18 -28.75 1.90
N PRO A 75 6.93 -30.07 1.84
CA PRO A 75 7.20 -30.86 0.65
C PRO A 75 6.23 -30.46 -0.48
N TYR A 76 6.79 -30.17 -1.66
CA TYR A 76 6.00 -30.10 -2.88
C TYR A 76 5.56 -31.52 -3.27
N PRO A 77 4.30 -31.76 -3.70
CA PRO A 77 3.94 -33.00 -4.36
C PRO A 77 4.64 -33.14 -5.72
#